data_AF-A0A929MTF8-F1
#
_entry.id   AF-A0A929MTF8-F1
#
_cell.length_a   1.000
_cell.length_b   1.000
_cell.length_c   1.000
_cell.angle_alpha   90.00
_cell.angle_beta   90.00
_cell.angle_gamma   90.00
#
_symmetry.space_group_name_H-M   'P 1'
#
loop_
_entity.id
_entity.type
_entity.pdbx_description
1 polymer ?
#
loop_
_entity_poly.entity_id
_entity_poly.type
_entity_poly.pdbx_seq_one_letter_code
_entity_poly.pdbx_strand_id
1 'polypeptide(L)' 'MTLANFDELLAKYAHLLIKKGLNVGTGDYVHINTDVNQIQLTHLLVKQAYEAGAAHVA' A
#
# COMPACT_ATOMS: atom_id res chain seq x y z
N MET A 1 7.20 23.06 -10.89
CA MET A 1 5.78 22.86 -10.55
C MET A 1 5.67 21.58 -9.72
N THR A 2 4.92 21.59 -8.63
CA THR A 2 4.64 20.40 -7.81
C THR A 2 3.32 19.77 -8.27
N LEU A 3 3.17 18.45 -8.10
CA LEU A 3 1.93 17.75 -8.40
C LEU A 3 0.87 18.13 -7.34
N ALA A 4 -0.27 18.67 -7.78
CA ALA A 4 -1.39 18.93 -6.89
C ALA A 4 -1.93 17.61 -6.29
N ASN A 5 -2.37 17.65 -5.03
CA ASN A 5 -2.98 16.51 -4.34
C ASN A 5 -2.08 15.25 -4.26
N PHE A 6 -0.76 15.42 -4.25
CA PHE A 6 0.18 14.29 -4.26
C PHE A 6 -0.12 13.24 -3.18
N ASP A 7 -0.31 13.66 -1.92
CA ASP A 7 -0.56 12.72 -0.82
C ASP A 7 -1.87 11.94 -0.97
N GLU A 8 -2.92 12.59 -1.48
CA GLU A 8 -4.21 11.95 -1.75
C GLU A 8 -4.09 10.93 -2.88
N LEU A 9 -3.40 11.30 -3.95
CA LEU A 9 -3.15 10.42 -5.08
C LEU A 9 -2.25 9.25 -4.69
N LEU A 10 -1.27 9.46 -3.80
CA LEU A 10 -0.40 8.40 -3.27
C LEU A 10 -1.21 7.41 -2.42
N ALA A 11 -2.13 7.90 -1.59
CA ALA A 11 -3.03 7.04 -0.81
C ALA A 11 -3.98 6.22 -1.72
N LYS A 12 -4.55 6.85 -2.74
CA LYS A 12 -5.38 6.16 -3.76
C LYS A 12 -4.58 5.12 -4.52
N TYR A 13 -3.32 5.42 -4.84
CA TYR A 13 -2.43 4.48 -5.50
C TYR A 13 -2.13 3.26 -4.62
N ALA A 14 -1.81 3.46 -3.34
CA ALA A 14 -1.62 2.36 -2.40
C ALA A 14 -2.87 1.46 -2.29
N HIS A 15 -4.06 2.08 -2.19
CA HIS A 15 -5.32 1.34 -2.16
C HIS A 15 -5.53 0.50 -3.43
N LEU A 16 -5.26 1.09 -4.60
CA LEU A 16 -5.36 0.39 -5.89
C LEU A 16 -4.42 -0.81 -5.93
N LEU A 17 -3.15 -0.65 -5.54
CA LEU A 17 -2.17 -1.74 -5.54
C LEU A 17 -2.59 -2.89 -4.61
N ILE A 18 -3.05 -2.60 -3.40
CA ILE A 18 -3.43 -3.65 -2.44
C ILE A 18 -4.74 -4.33 -2.85
N LYS A 19 -5.79 -3.58 -3.16
CA LYS A 19 -7.14 -4.13 -3.34
C LYS A 19 -7.43 -4.62 -4.76
N LYS A 20 -6.73 -4.10 -5.76
CA LYS A 20 -6.97 -4.44 -7.18
C LYS A 20 -5.75 -5.05 -7.85
N GLY A 21 -4.55 -4.59 -7.50
CA GLY A 21 -3.30 -5.18 -8.01
C GLY A 21 -3.04 -6.56 -7.42
N LEU A 22 -2.83 -6.61 -6.10
CA LEU A 22 -2.60 -7.85 -5.35
C LEU A 22 -3.90 -8.57 -4.97
N ASN A 23 -5.01 -7.84 -4.89
CA ASN A 23 -6.31 -8.35 -4.44
C ASN A 23 -6.23 -9.05 -3.07
N VAL A 24 -5.55 -8.39 -2.11
CA VAL A 24 -5.35 -8.92 -0.75
C VAL A 24 -6.70 -9.16 -0.06
N GLY A 25 -6.83 -10.34 0.53
CA GLY A 25 -7.96 -10.75 1.34
C GLY A 25 -7.56 -11.21 2.75
N THR A 26 -8.57 -11.64 3.51
CA THR A 26 -8.39 -12.10 4.88
C THR A 26 -7.51 -13.35 4.95
N GLY A 27 -6.44 -13.29 5.75
CA GLY A 27 -5.52 -14.41 5.97
C GLY A 27 -4.27 -14.38 5.09
N ASP A 28 -4.20 -13.48 4.10
CA ASP A 28 -3.09 -13.41 3.17
C ASP A 28 -1.79 -12.94 3.84
N TYR A 29 -0.66 -13.42 3.32
CA TYR A 29 0.67 -12.96 3.67
C TYR A 29 1.17 -12.08 2.53
N VAL A 30 1.50 -10.84 2.84
CA VAL A 30 1.90 -9.84 1.85
C VAL A 30 3.38 -9.53 2.05
N HIS A 31 4.17 -9.64 0.98
CA HIS A 31 5.57 -9.24 0.98
C HIS A 31 5.77 -7.97 0.15
N ILE A 32 6.28 -6.91 0.77
CA ILE A 32 6.45 -5.57 0.18
C ILE A 32 7.93 -5.26 0.04
N ASN A 33 8.46 -5.49 -1.16
CA ASN A 33 9.82 -5.05 -1.51
C ASN A 33 9.78 -3.61 -2.03
N THR A 34 10.34 -2.68 -1.28
CA THR A 34 10.37 -1.25 -1.62
C THR A 34 11.75 -0.64 -1.36
N ASP A 35 12.07 0.41 -2.11
CA ASP A 35 13.26 1.23 -1.85
C ASP A 35 13.10 2.03 -0.55
N VAL A 36 14.17 2.19 0.22
CA VAL A 36 14.16 2.90 1.51
C VAL A 36 13.68 4.35 1.40
N ASN A 37 13.85 4.99 0.23
CA ASN A 37 13.39 6.35 -0.02
C ASN A 37 11.87 6.45 -0.26
N GLN A 38 11.16 5.31 -0.38
CA GLN A 38 9.71 5.26 -0.64
C GLN A 38 8.88 5.04 0.63
N ILE A 39 9.42 5.38 1.80
CA ILE A 39 8.83 5.09 3.11
C ILE A 39 7.36 5.56 3.25
N GLN A 40 7.01 6.71 2.67
CA GLN A 40 5.65 7.24 2.70
C GLN A 40 4.67 6.29 2.00
N LEU A 41 5.02 5.78 0.82
CA LEU A 41 4.21 4.83 0.08
C LEU A 41 4.18 3.47 0.79
N THR A 42 5.33 3.00 1.30
CA THR A 42 5.43 1.73 2.02
C THR A 42 4.48 1.70 3.22
N HIS A 43 4.43 2.77 4.02
CA HIS A 43 3.49 2.87 5.15
C HIS A 43 2.03 2.79 4.71
N LEU A 44 1.67 3.44 3.59
CA LEU A 44 0.31 3.39 3.05
C LEU A 44 -0.05 1.97 2.57
N LEU A 45 0.87 1.27 1.91
CA LEU A 45 0.67 -0.11 1.45
C LEU A 45 0.48 -1.07 2.63
N VAL A 46 1.33 -0.99 3.65
CA VAL A 46 1.23 -1.81 4.86
C VAL A 46 -0.11 -1.59 5.56
N LYS A 47 -0.52 -0.32 5.73
CA LYS A 47 -1.82 0.03 6.32
C LYS A 47 -2.97 -0.58 5.50
N GLN A 48 -2.99 -0.37 4.19
CA GLN A 48 -4.04 -0.88 3.32
C GLN A 48 -4.09 -2.42 3.30
N ALA A 49 -2.95 -3.11 3.37
CA ALA A 49 -2.86 -4.57 3.42
C ALA A 49 -3.50 -5.14 4.69
N TYR A 50 -3.17 -4.57 5.86
CA TYR A 50 -3.81 -4.98 7.11
C TYR A 50 -5.30 -4.62 7.16
N GLU A 51 -5.71 -3.45 6.64
CA GLU A 51 -7.13 -3.10 6.46
C GLU A 51 -7.86 -4.06 5.49
N ALA A 52 -7.11 -4.75 4.62
CA ALA A 52 -7.65 -5.79 3.74
C ALA A 52 -7.76 -7.17 4.38
N GLY A 53 -7.24 -7.35 5.60
CA GLY A 53 -7.27 -8.60 6.32
C GLY A 53 -6.01 -9.44 6.17
N ALA A 54 -4.91 -8.88 5.64
CA ALA A 54 -3.62 -9.57 5.62
C ALA A 54 -3.27 -10.03 7.05
N ALA A 55 -2.89 -11.29 7.19
CA ALA A 55 -2.44 -11.85 8.46
C ALA A 55 -1.01 -11.40 8.81
N HIS A 56 -0.20 -11.14 7.80
CA HIS A 56 1.18 -10.71 7.96
C HIS A 56 1.62 -9.85 6.77
N VAL A 57 2.40 -8.81 7.06
CA VAL A 57 3.03 -7.96 6.06
C VAL A 57 4.51 -7.82 6.40
N ALA A 58 5.39 -8.15 5.45
CA ALA A 58 6.86 -8.12 5.59
C ALA A 58 7.54 -7.35 4.47
#